data_AF-A0AAV0BNB1-F1
#
_entry.id   AF-A0AAV0BNB1-F1
#
_cell.length_a   1.000
_cell.length_b   1.000
_cell.length_c   1.000
_cell.angle_alpha   90.00
_cell.angle_beta   90.00
_cell.angle_gamma   90.00
#
_symmetry.space_group_name_H-M   'P 1'
#
loop_
_entity.id
_entity.type
_entity.pdbx_description
1 polymer ?
#
loop_
_entity_poly.entity_id
_entity_poly.type
_entity_poly.pdbx_seq_one_letter_code
_entity_poly.pdbx_strand_id
1 'polypeptide(L)'
;MISDTEILVIAYGIFSLCGVSKSKFRLISSAIDKLDKMSWEDVRNKMVDKKCLVPTIADRIGNYVKLRGSEDLLENILNNQDLTSSQIAKEGLEDMKLLFQYSKVFGILPWISFDLSLARGLDYYTGLTYKAVVKGSAPPTKPEAKPLNNKEPNSGTAKVKETKKQKKGAEDEEGTIDKSQIGVGSIAAGGKYDNLVGMFSG
;
A
#
# COMPACT_ATOMS: atom_id res chain seq x y z
N MET A 1 12.11 23.18 -22.83
CA MET A 1 11.82 22.98 -21.40
C MET A 1 10.74 21.92 -21.31
N ILE A 2 11.12 20.67 -21.10
CA ILE A 2 10.18 19.55 -20.94
C ILE A 2 9.69 19.65 -19.49
N SER A 3 8.46 20.10 -19.32
CA SER A 3 7.84 20.23 -18.00
C SER A 3 7.66 18.85 -17.37
N ASP A 4 8.24 18.71 -16.20
CA ASP A 4 8.44 17.49 -15.44
C ASP A 4 7.16 16.70 -15.08
N THR A 5 7.22 15.40 -15.39
CA THR A 5 6.80 14.28 -14.53
C THR A 5 5.30 14.12 -14.21
N GLU A 6 4.60 13.34 -15.04
CA GLU A 6 3.37 12.65 -14.67
C GLU A 6 3.73 11.22 -14.24
N ILE A 7 3.80 10.96 -12.93
CA ILE A 7 4.05 9.64 -12.34
C ILE A 7 2.91 9.32 -11.36
N LEU A 8 2.44 8.07 -11.33
CA LEU A 8 1.51 7.48 -10.35
C LEU A 8 0.37 8.41 -9.90
N VAL A 9 -0.57 8.62 -10.81
CA VAL A 9 -1.73 9.53 -10.71
C VAL A 9 -2.42 9.52 -9.34
N ILE A 10 -2.85 8.35 -8.84
CA ILE A 10 -3.58 8.26 -7.56
C ILE A 10 -2.64 8.49 -6.35
N ALA A 11 -1.46 7.86 -6.35
CA ALA A 11 -0.50 7.98 -5.23
C ALA A 11 -0.01 9.42 -5.06
N TYR A 12 0.26 10.13 -6.16
CA TYR A 12 0.68 11.53 -6.12
C TYR A 12 -0.48 12.45 -5.71
N GLY A 13 -1.70 12.11 -6.11
CA GLY A 13 -2.92 12.70 -5.55
C GLY A 13 -2.97 12.60 -4.03
N ILE A 14 -2.79 11.39 -3.47
CA ILE A 14 -2.71 11.14 -2.03
C ILE A 14 -1.61 11.99 -1.38
N PHE A 15 -0.41 12.04 -1.97
CA PHE A 15 0.71 12.81 -1.42
C PHE A 15 0.41 14.31 -1.39
N SER A 16 -0.16 14.83 -2.47
CA SER A 16 -0.58 16.24 -2.55
C SER A 16 -1.60 16.57 -1.48
N LEU A 17 -2.63 15.72 -1.31
CA LEU A 17 -3.69 15.90 -0.30
C LEU A 17 -3.15 15.81 1.13
N CYS A 18 -2.18 14.93 1.36
CA CYS A 18 -1.52 14.78 2.65
C CYS A 18 -0.56 15.94 2.98
N GLY A 19 -0.24 16.81 2.01
CA GLY A 19 0.66 17.95 2.20
C GLY A 19 2.13 17.63 1.96
N VAL A 20 2.44 16.57 1.20
CA VAL A 20 3.82 16.27 0.80
C VAL A 20 4.26 17.29 -0.25
N SER A 21 5.50 17.78 -0.16
CA SER A 21 6.07 18.62 -1.21
C SER A 21 6.36 17.80 -2.47
N LYS A 22 6.10 18.35 -3.67
CA LYS A 22 6.35 17.67 -4.96
C LYS A 22 7.78 17.13 -5.09
N SER A 23 8.78 17.84 -4.56
CA SER A 23 10.18 17.41 -4.57
C SER A 23 10.43 16.11 -3.79
N LYS A 24 9.54 15.75 -2.87
CA LYS A 24 9.61 14.52 -2.06
C LYS A 24 8.76 13.38 -2.61
N PHE A 25 7.92 13.58 -3.62
CA PHE A 25 6.99 12.55 -4.12
C PHE A 25 7.70 11.25 -4.49
N ARG A 26 8.81 11.33 -5.25
CA ARG A 26 9.63 10.17 -5.63
C ARG A 26 10.22 9.46 -4.40
N LEU A 27 10.73 10.24 -3.45
CA LEU A 27 11.34 9.70 -2.22
C LEU A 27 10.33 8.94 -1.35
N ILE A 28 9.09 9.45 -1.28
CA ILE A 28 7.99 8.84 -0.52
C ILE A 28 7.43 7.63 -1.26
N SER A 29 7.24 7.71 -2.58
CA SER A 29 6.84 6.56 -3.43
C SER A 29 7.79 5.38 -3.25
N SER A 30 9.12 5.63 -3.31
CA SER A 30 10.15 4.61 -3.08
C SER A 30 10.12 3.98 -1.67
N ALA A 31 9.63 4.70 -0.66
CA ALA A 31 9.44 4.14 0.67
C ALA A 31 8.21 3.22 0.72
N ILE A 32 7.12 3.63 0.07
CA ILE A 32 5.85 2.89 0.00
C ILE A 32 5.99 1.59 -0.80
N ASP A 33 6.78 1.55 -1.88
CA ASP A 33 7.10 0.32 -2.65
C ASP A 33 7.66 -0.82 -1.77
N LYS A 34 8.19 -0.47 -0.57
CA LYS A 34 8.73 -1.45 0.38
C LYS A 34 7.67 -2.08 1.28
N LEU A 35 6.41 -1.64 1.24
CA LEU A 35 5.31 -2.25 2.00
C LEU A 35 5.06 -3.71 1.61
N ASP A 36 5.50 -4.12 0.43
CA ASP A 36 5.49 -5.53 0.01
C ASP A 36 6.39 -6.44 0.88
N LYS A 37 7.40 -5.86 1.54
CA LYS A 37 8.46 -6.61 2.24
C LYS A 37 8.62 -6.20 3.70
N MET A 38 7.91 -5.18 4.15
CA MET A 38 8.13 -4.53 5.43
C MET A 38 6.81 -4.12 6.06
N SER A 39 6.81 -4.01 7.40
CA SER A 39 5.65 -3.51 8.12
C SER A 39 5.36 -2.04 7.78
N TRP A 40 4.13 -1.61 8.03
CA TRP A 40 3.78 -0.19 7.92
C TRP A 40 4.64 0.66 8.86
N GLU A 41 4.89 0.19 10.07
CA GLU A 41 5.67 0.86 11.10
C GLU A 41 7.09 1.13 10.59
N ASP A 42 7.73 0.15 9.95
CA ASP A 42 9.07 0.32 9.39
C ASP A 42 9.09 1.28 8.19
N VAL A 43 8.06 1.22 7.33
CA VAL A 43 7.93 2.14 6.19
C VAL A 43 7.67 3.56 6.66
N ARG A 44 6.82 3.74 7.68
CA ARG A 44 6.57 5.02 8.34
C ARG A 44 7.84 5.59 8.92
N ASN A 45 8.60 4.80 9.69
CA ASN A 45 9.87 5.24 10.27
C ASN A 45 10.87 5.63 9.17
N LYS A 46 10.93 4.89 8.05
CA LYS A 46 11.74 5.31 6.89
C LYS A 46 11.30 6.66 6.31
N MET A 47 10.01 6.92 6.18
CA MET A 47 9.49 8.20 5.68
C MET A 47 9.85 9.36 6.63
N VAL A 48 9.74 9.15 7.94
CA VAL A 48 10.04 10.18 8.94
C VAL A 48 11.55 10.39 9.07
N ASP A 49 12.30 9.33 9.39
CA ASP A 49 13.70 9.42 9.81
C ASP A 49 14.66 9.61 8.64
N LYS A 50 14.39 8.95 7.50
CA LYS A 50 15.30 8.95 6.35
C LYS A 50 14.88 9.89 5.24
N LYS A 51 13.58 10.17 5.10
CA LYS A 51 13.04 11.07 4.07
C LYS A 51 12.56 12.41 4.63
N CYS A 52 12.76 12.64 5.94
CA CYS A 52 12.44 13.88 6.64
C CYS A 52 11.00 14.33 6.39
N LEU A 53 10.04 13.41 6.46
CA LEU A 53 8.62 13.71 6.37
C LEU A 53 8.06 13.96 7.78
N VAL A 54 7.11 14.90 7.89
CA VAL A 54 6.44 15.17 9.17
C VAL A 54 5.65 13.92 9.58
N PRO A 55 5.73 13.45 10.84
CA PRO A 55 5.06 12.22 11.28
C PRO A 55 3.55 12.20 11.01
N THR A 56 2.86 13.33 11.23
CA THR A 56 1.42 13.46 10.96
C THR A 56 1.07 13.31 9.48
N ILE A 57 1.95 13.74 8.57
CA ILE A 57 1.78 13.53 7.12
C ILE A 57 1.97 12.05 6.78
N ALA A 58 2.98 11.40 7.37
CA ALA A 58 3.19 9.97 7.18
C ALA A 58 1.98 9.15 7.65
N ASP A 59 1.38 9.51 8.80
CA ASP A 59 0.17 8.87 9.32
C ASP A 59 -1.03 9.04 8.39
N ARG A 60 -1.23 10.25 7.84
CA ARG A 60 -2.28 10.51 6.85
C ARG A 60 -2.11 9.66 5.58
N ILE A 61 -0.88 9.53 5.06
CA ILE A 61 -0.58 8.63 3.93
C ILE A 61 -0.95 7.19 4.30
N GLY A 62 -0.63 6.77 5.53
CA GLY A 62 -0.96 5.45 6.07
C GLY A 62 -2.43 5.07 6.01
N ASN A 63 -3.33 6.05 6.16
CA ASN A 63 -4.77 5.82 6.06
C ASN A 63 -5.20 5.39 4.65
N TYR A 64 -4.43 5.76 3.63
CA TYR A 64 -4.71 5.43 2.23
C TYR A 64 -3.96 4.19 1.77
N VAL A 65 -2.63 4.13 1.98
CA VAL A 65 -1.80 3.05 1.42
C VAL A 65 -2.04 1.69 2.07
N LYS A 66 -2.82 1.63 3.16
CA LYS A 66 -3.26 0.35 3.76
C LYS A 66 -4.54 -0.20 3.13
N LEU A 67 -5.21 0.60 2.29
CA LEU A 67 -6.47 0.21 1.67
C LEU A 67 -6.21 -0.71 0.48
N ARG A 68 -6.87 -1.86 0.51
CA ARG A 68 -6.95 -2.83 -0.58
C ARG A 68 -8.34 -3.47 -0.61
N GLY A 69 -8.82 -3.82 -1.79
CA GLY A 69 -10.16 -4.41 -1.92
C GLY A 69 -10.57 -4.64 -3.36
N SER A 70 -11.86 -4.89 -3.54
CA SER A 70 -12.54 -5.04 -4.83
C SER A 70 -13.04 -3.68 -5.34
N GLU A 71 -13.97 -3.73 -6.28
CA GLU A 71 -14.69 -2.57 -6.80
C GLU A 71 -15.39 -1.75 -5.71
N ASP A 72 -15.89 -2.40 -4.64
CA ASP A 72 -16.57 -1.71 -3.54
C ASP A 72 -15.66 -0.68 -2.86
N LEU A 73 -14.35 -0.98 -2.75
CA LEU A 73 -13.38 -0.02 -2.23
C LEU A 73 -13.24 1.19 -3.15
N LEU A 74 -13.21 0.97 -4.47
CA LEU A 74 -13.14 2.04 -5.45
C LEU A 74 -14.38 2.94 -5.38
N GLU A 75 -15.57 2.36 -5.29
CA GLU A 75 -16.82 3.12 -5.12
C GLU A 75 -16.82 3.93 -3.82
N ASN A 76 -16.39 3.33 -2.70
CA ASN A 76 -16.26 4.02 -1.43
C ASN A 76 -15.31 5.22 -1.52
N ILE A 77 -14.19 5.09 -2.23
CA ILE A 77 -13.23 6.17 -2.44
C ILE A 77 -13.82 7.26 -3.35
N LEU A 78 -14.50 6.89 -4.43
CA LEU A 78 -15.16 7.85 -5.34
C LEU A 78 -16.27 8.64 -4.64
N ASN A 79 -16.96 8.02 -3.68
CA ASN A 79 -18.01 8.67 -2.90
C ASN A 79 -17.46 9.54 -1.74
N ASN A 80 -16.19 9.36 -1.38
CA ASN A 80 -15.54 10.15 -0.34
C ASN A 80 -14.83 11.37 -0.96
N GLN A 81 -15.22 12.58 -0.54
CA GLN A 81 -14.76 13.82 -1.19
C GLN A 81 -13.25 14.05 -1.09
N ASP A 82 -12.57 13.47 -0.10
CA ASP A 82 -11.15 13.71 0.16
C ASP A 82 -10.27 13.49 -1.10
N LEU A 83 -10.31 12.29 -1.68
CA LEU A 83 -9.47 11.96 -2.84
C LEU A 83 -9.93 12.65 -4.12
N THR A 84 -11.25 12.75 -4.33
CA THR A 84 -11.83 13.37 -5.52
C THR A 84 -11.59 14.88 -5.63
N SER A 85 -11.18 15.54 -4.54
CA SER A 85 -10.79 16.95 -4.55
C SER A 85 -9.48 17.20 -5.28
N SER A 86 -8.62 16.17 -5.43
CA SER A 86 -7.44 16.22 -6.27
C SER A 86 -7.80 15.84 -7.70
N GLN A 87 -7.68 16.78 -8.64
CA GLN A 87 -7.97 16.54 -10.06
C GLN A 87 -7.16 15.35 -10.60
N ILE A 88 -5.87 15.29 -10.26
CA ILE A 88 -4.98 14.18 -10.64
C ILE A 88 -5.52 12.86 -10.05
N ALA A 89 -5.81 12.78 -8.75
CA ALA A 89 -6.31 11.55 -8.15
C ALA A 89 -7.64 11.10 -8.79
N LYS A 90 -8.53 12.06 -9.07
CA LYS A 90 -9.84 11.82 -9.68
C LYS A 90 -9.73 11.18 -11.05
N GLU A 91 -8.84 11.67 -11.91
CA GLU A 91 -8.60 11.07 -13.23
C GLU A 91 -8.14 9.61 -13.10
N GLY A 92 -7.22 9.35 -12.18
CA GLY A 92 -6.76 7.98 -11.92
C GLY A 92 -7.87 7.07 -11.39
N LEU A 93 -8.78 7.59 -10.56
CA LEU A 93 -9.92 6.82 -10.04
C LEU A 93 -10.97 6.52 -11.12
N GLU A 94 -11.23 7.46 -12.03
CA GLU A 94 -12.12 7.20 -13.18
C GLU A 94 -11.51 6.18 -14.15
N ASP A 95 -10.20 6.23 -14.39
CA ASP A 95 -9.49 5.18 -15.15
C ASP A 95 -9.65 3.81 -14.49
N MET A 96 -9.59 3.74 -13.15
CA MET A 96 -9.82 2.48 -12.43
C MET A 96 -11.26 2.01 -12.59
N LYS A 97 -12.24 2.91 -12.53
CA LYS A 97 -13.65 2.57 -12.73
C LYS A 97 -13.87 1.94 -14.10
N LEU A 98 -13.26 2.52 -15.13
CA LEU A 98 -13.31 1.97 -16.49
C LEU A 98 -12.62 0.59 -16.58
N LEU A 99 -11.45 0.43 -15.95
CA LEU A 99 -10.76 -0.86 -15.88
C LEU A 99 -11.63 -1.94 -15.24
N PHE A 100 -12.31 -1.64 -14.13
CA PHE A 100 -13.22 -2.56 -13.45
C PHE A 100 -14.40 -2.96 -14.35
N GLN A 101 -14.97 -2.01 -15.10
CA GLN A 101 -16.01 -2.29 -16.09
C GLN A 101 -15.52 -3.23 -17.19
N TYR A 102 -14.35 -2.99 -17.78
CA TYR A 102 -13.79 -3.89 -18.79
C TYR A 102 -13.47 -5.27 -18.21
N SER A 103 -12.97 -5.32 -16.98
CA SER A 103 -12.63 -6.56 -16.29
C SER A 103 -13.86 -7.44 -16.01
N LYS A 104 -15.02 -6.81 -15.74
CA LYS A 104 -16.32 -7.49 -15.69
C LYS A 104 -16.68 -8.11 -17.03
N VAL A 105 -16.59 -7.33 -18.11
CA VAL A 105 -16.91 -7.79 -19.48
C VAL A 105 -16.00 -8.95 -19.89
N PHE A 106 -14.72 -8.90 -19.55
CA PHE A 106 -13.76 -9.99 -19.81
C PHE A 106 -13.87 -11.19 -18.87
N GLY A 107 -14.72 -11.13 -17.82
CA GLY A 107 -14.88 -12.22 -16.85
C GLY A 107 -13.67 -12.43 -15.95
N ILE A 108 -12.78 -11.44 -15.82
CA ILE A 108 -11.54 -11.53 -15.03
C ILE A 108 -11.62 -10.82 -13.68
N LEU A 109 -12.74 -10.14 -13.38
CA LEU A 109 -12.93 -9.40 -12.13
C LEU A 109 -12.55 -10.18 -10.85
N PRO A 110 -12.87 -11.49 -10.69
CA PRO A 110 -12.50 -12.24 -9.48
C PRO A 110 -10.99 -12.35 -9.20
N TRP A 111 -10.15 -12.01 -10.18
CA TRP A 111 -8.69 -12.07 -10.10
C TRP A 111 -8.05 -10.70 -9.87
N ILE A 112 -8.85 -9.63 -9.77
CA ILE A 112 -8.39 -8.26 -9.63
C ILE A 112 -8.62 -7.77 -8.20
N SER A 113 -7.57 -7.19 -7.63
CA SER A 113 -7.61 -6.44 -6.38
C SER A 113 -7.11 -5.03 -6.64
N PHE A 114 -7.85 -4.03 -6.19
CA PHE A 114 -7.41 -2.65 -6.11
C PHE A 114 -6.56 -2.46 -4.85
N ASP A 115 -5.35 -1.93 -4.99
CA ASP A 115 -4.38 -1.78 -3.90
C ASP A 115 -3.67 -0.43 -3.99
N LEU A 116 -3.88 0.45 -2.99
CA LEU A 116 -3.27 1.78 -2.93
C LEU A 116 -1.83 1.77 -2.40
N SER A 117 -1.33 0.64 -1.91
CA SER A 117 0.09 0.47 -1.57
C SER A 117 0.98 0.28 -2.79
N LEU A 118 0.39 -0.03 -3.96
CA LEU A 118 1.13 -0.34 -5.18
C LEU A 118 1.67 0.93 -5.85
N ALA A 119 2.69 1.53 -5.22
CA ALA A 119 3.48 2.61 -5.78
C ALA A 119 4.79 2.01 -6.30
N ARG A 120 4.84 1.68 -7.60
CA ARG A 120 6.04 1.03 -8.17
C ARG A 120 7.23 1.97 -8.11
N GLY A 121 8.37 1.46 -7.63
CA GLY A 121 9.63 2.20 -7.50
C GLY A 121 10.37 2.51 -8.81
N LEU A 122 9.72 2.40 -9.97
CA LEU A 122 10.32 2.71 -11.27
C LEU A 122 9.73 4.01 -11.82
N ASP A 123 10.63 4.93 -12.13
CA ASP A 123 10.34 6.34 -12.39
C ASP A 123 9.71 6.63 -13.77
N TYR A 124 9.47 5.61 -14.59
CA TYR A 124 8.95 5.76 -15.94
C TYR A 124 7.45 5.47 -16.08
N TYR A 125 6.78 4.98 -15.03
CA TYR A 125 5.35 4.73 -15.08
C TYR A 125 4.54 6.01 -14.94
N THR A 126 3.62 6.23 -15.87
CA THR A 126 2.78 7.44 -15.97
C THR A 126 1.34 7.24 -15.50
N GLY A 127 0.87 5.99 -15.37
CA GLY A 127 -0.52 5.69 -15.05
C GLY A 127 -0.71 4.39 -14.26
N LEU A 128 -1.72 3.61 -14.65
CA LEU A 128 -2.01 2.29 -14.07
C LEU A 128 -0.73 1.43 -13.99
N THR A 129 -0.51 0.82 -12.84
CA THR A 129 0.49 -0.25 -12.66
C THR A 129 -0.18 -1.47 -12.09
N TYR A 130 0.37 -2.64 -12.38
CA TYR A 130 -0.15 -3.91 -11.87
C TYR A 130 0.98 -4.85 -11.49
N LYS A 131 0.62 -5.80 -10.61
CA LYS A 131 1.47 -6.88 -10.15
C LYS A 131 0.61 -8.13 -10.05
N ALA A 132 1.06 -9.22 -10.64
CA ALA A 132 0.46 -10.54 -10.49
C ALA A 132 1.27 -11.35 -9.48
N VAL A 133 0.57 -11.95 -8.53
CA VAL A 133 1.12 -12.84 -7.51
C VAL A 133 0.35 -14.16 -7.54
N VAL A 134 1.02 -15.27 -7.23
CA VAL A 134 0.32 -16.53 -7.00
C VAL A 134 -0.45 -16.47 -5.67
N LYS A 135 -1.53 -17.24 -5.53
CA LYS A 135 -2.39 -17.19 -4.32
C LYS A 135 -1.63 -17.37 -3.02
N GLY A 136 -0.63 -18.27 -2.98
CA GLY A 136 0.23 -18.47 -1.80
C GLY A 136 1.24 -17.34 -1.53
N SER A 137 1.25 -16.30 -2.34
CA SER A 137 2.15 -15.14 -2.25
C SER A 137 1.39 -13.82 -2.28
N ALA A 138 0.06 -13.88 -2.23
CA ALA A 138 -0.77 -12.71 -2.04
C ALA A 138 -0.45 -12.08 -0.68
N PRO A 139 -0.37 -10.74 -0.58
CA PRO A 139 -0.15 -10.10 0.71
C PRO A 139 -1.30 -10.44 1.67
N PRO A 140 -1.03 -10.60 2.97
CA PRO A 140 -1.99 -11.15 3.92
C PRO A 140 -3.30 -10.36 3.92
N THR A 141 -4.42 -11.04 3.69
CA THR A 141 -5.77 -10.49 3.90
C THR A 141 -6.11 -10.65 5.37
N LYS A 142 -6.45 -9.56 6.07
CA LYS A 142 -7.06 -9.69 7.41
C LYS A 142 -8.44 -10.35 7.22
N PRO A 143 -8.82 -11.36 8.01
CA PRO A 143 -10.16 -11.93 7.94
C PRO A 143 -11.21 -10.87 8.30
N GLU A 144 -12.30 -10.86 7.52
CA GLU A 144 -13.50 -10.08 7.78
C GLU A 144 -13.96 -10.29 9.23
N ALA A 145 -14.28 -9.19 9.91
CA ALA A 145 -14.82 -9.22 11.26
C ALA A 145 -16.16 -9.95 11.26
N LYS A 146 -16.23 -11.11 11.91
CA LYS A 146 -17.51 -11.77 12.22
C LYS A 146 -18.32 -10.86 13.17
N PRO A 147 -19.66 -10.79 13.01
CA PRO A 147 -20.49 -9.98 13.87
C PRO A 147 -20.42 -10.45 15.33
N LEU A 148 -20.30 -9.47 16.22
CA LEU A 148 -20.25 -9.60 17.66
C LEU A 148 -21.51 -10.32 18.17
N ASN A 149 -21.36 -11.51 18.76
CA ASN A 149 -22.42 -12.08 19.60
C ASN A 149 -21.91 -12.16 21.04
N ASN A 150 -22.65 -11.48 21.92
CA ASN A 150 -22.38 -11.31 23.33
C ASN A 150 -22.51 -12.63 24.11
N LYS A 151 -21.54 -12.88 25.00
CA LYS A 151 -21.72 -13.55 26.30
C LYS A 151 -20.47 -13.38 27.16
N GLU A 152 -20.51 -12.43 28.09
CA GLU A 152 -19.70 -12.41 29.31
C GLU A 152 -20.38 -13.28 30.41
N PRO A 153 -19.79 -13.43 31.61
CA PRO A 153 -18.45 -13.96 31.89
C PRO A 153 -18.57 -15.09 32.93
N ASN A 154 -17.53 -15.91 33.12
CA ASN A 154 -17.42 -16.63 34.39
C ASN A 154 -16.00 -16.66 34.93
N SER A 155 -15.94 -16.42 36.22
CA SER A 155 -14.82 -16.11 37.10
C SER A 155 -14.09 -17.33 37.64
N GLY A 156 -12.82 -17.15 38.04
CA GLY A 156 -12.10 -17.94 39.04
C GLY A 156 -10.59 -18.02 38.75
N THR A 157 -9.74 -17.15 39.33
CA THR A 157 -8.91 -17.39 40.54
C THR A 157 -8.12 -18.72 40.50
N ALA A 158 -6.81 -18.82 40.78
CA ALA A 158 -5.80 -17.92 41.30
C ALA A 158 -4.39 -18.57 41.20
N LYS A 159 -3.36 -17.72 41.42
CA LYS A 159 -2.09 -17.93 42.17
C LYS A 159 -0.76 -17.75 41.42
N VAL A 160 -0.01 -16.86 42.04
CA VAL A 160 1.33 -16.31 41.85
C VAL A 160 2.42 -17.22 42.44
N LYS A 161 3.63 -17.23 41.84
CA LYS A 161 4.96 -17.07 42.47
C LYS A 161 6.06 -17.22 41.38
N GLU A 162 6.76 -16.14 41.00
CA GLU A 162 8.11 -15.73 41.49
C GLU A 162 9.18 -16.82 41.30
N THR A 163 10.40 -16.61 40.81
CA THR A 163 11.24 -15.48 40.38
C THR A 163 12.48 -16.12 39.71
N LYS A 164 13.13 -15.46 38.74
CA LYS A 164 14.60 -15.29 38.71
C LYS A 164 15.10 -14.41 37.57
N LYS A 165 15.87 -13.39 37.98
CA LYS A 165 16.77 -12.53 37.21
C LYS A 165 17.52 -13.29 36.11
N GLN A 166 17.58 -12.70 34.91
CA GLN A 166 18.71 -12.93 34.01
C GLN A 166 19.25 -11.63 33.44
N LYS A 167 20.58 -11.63 33.37
CA LYS A 167 21.52 -10.54 33.14
C LYS A 167 21.86 -10.55 31.64
N LYS A 168 22.09 -9.35 31.10
CA LYS A 168 22.62 -9.04 29.75
C LYS A 168 23.42 -10.16 29.06
N GLY A 169 23.05 -10.43 27.82
CA GLY A 169 23.87 -11.02 26.77
C GLY A 169 23.26 -10.62 25.43
N ALA A 170 24.05 -9.97 24.57
CA ALA A 170 23.65 -9.59 23.23
C ALA A 170 23.76 -10.83 22.33
N GLU A 171 22.65 -11.28 21.76
CA GLU A 171 22.64 -12.31 20.73
C GLU A 171 21.58 -11.93 19.69
N ASP A 172 21.98 -12.06 18.44
CA ASP A 172 21.23 -11.73 17.24
C ASP A 172 19.93 -12.55 17.18
N GLU A 173 18.79 -11.91 17.42
CA GLU A 173 17.49 -12.51 17.12
C GLU A 173 17.27 -12.50 15.60
N GLU A 174 17.85 -13.50 14.93
CA GLU A 174 17.33 -13.97 13.65
C GLU A 174 15.89 -14.46 13.92
N GLY A 175 14.94 -13.54 13.77
CA GLY A 175 13.52 -13.85 13.87
C GLY A 175 13.21 -15.04 12.98
N THR A 176 12.63 -16.09 13.56
CA THR A 176 12.18 -17.27 12.83
C THR A 176 11.23 -16.83 11.72
N ILE A 177 11.75 -16.77 10.50
CA ILE A 177 10.94 -16.51 9.31
C ILE A 177 10.05 -17.75 9.15
N ASP A 178 8.76 -17.58 9.41
CA ASP A 178 7.78 -18.61 9.11
C ASP A 178 7.83 -18.92 7.60
N LYS A 179 8.41 -20.06 7.25
CA LYS A 179 8.58 -20.50 5.86
C LYS A 179 7.23 -20.71 5.15
N SER A 180 6.13 -20.84 5.89
CA SER A 180 4.77 -20.92 5.32
C SER A 180 4.26 -19.56 4.82
N GLN A 181 4.91 -18.47 5.21
CA GLN A 181 4.57 -17.09 4.86
C GLN A 181 5.46 -16.50 3.76
N ILE A 182 6.46 -17.25 3.27
CA ILE A 182 7.38 -16.82 2.21
C ILE A 182 6.67 -16.96 0.87
N GLY A 183 6.00 -15.90 0.44
CA GLY A 183 5.52 -15.79 -0.93
C GLY A 183 6.69 -15.79 -1.93
N VAL A 184 6.52 -16.43 -3.09
CA VAL A 184 7.47 -16.44 -4.21
C VAL A 184 7.63 -15.07 -4.88
N GLY A 185 6.93 -14.04 -4.39
CA GLY A 185 6.91 -12.70 -4.96
C GLY A 185 5.98 -12.57 -6.17
N SER A 186 6.17 -11.51 -6.97
CA SER A 186 5.42 -11.31 -8.21
C SER A 186 5.91 -12.22 -9.33
N ILE A 187 4.97 -12.79 -10.07
CA ILE A 187 5.23 -13.57 -11.29
C ILE A 187 5.12 -12.72 -12.56
N ALA A 188 4.41 -11.58 -12.50
CA ALA A 188 4.36 -10.60 -13.56
C ALA A 188 4.14 -9.20 -12.96
N ALA A 189 4.59 -8.17 -13.66
CA ALA A 189 4.33 -6.78 -13.32
C ALA A 189 4.41 -5.91 -14.57
N GLY A 190 3.73 -4.77 -14.55
CA GLY A 190 3.74 -3.83 -15.65
C GLY A 190 3.00 -2.56 -15.31
N GLY A 191 2.85 -1.70 -16.32
CA GLY A 191 2.10 -0.45 -16.18
C GLY A 191 2.20 0.41 -17.41
N LYS A 192 1.48 1.54 -17.40
CA LYS A 192 1.45 2.55 -18.46
C LYS A 192 2.70 3.45 -18.36
N TYR A 193 3.37 3.73 -19.48
CA TYR A 193 4.60 4.52 -19.57
C TYR A 193 4.64 5.42 -20.82
N ASP A 194 3.71 6.36 -20.89
CA ASP A 194 3.46 7.15 -22.11
C ASP A 194 4.69 7.94 -22.60
N ASN A 195 5.54 8.38 -21.67
CA ASN A 195 6.65 9.28 -21.96
C ASN A 195 7.96 8.55 -22.32
N LEU A 196 8.05 7.23 -22.08
CA LEU A 196 9.33 6.53 -22.12
C LEU A 196 9.95 6.51 -23.52
N VAL A 197 9.14 6.31 -24.56
CA VAL A 197 9.64 6.30 -25.95
C VAL A 197 10.10 7.69 -26.36
N GLY A 198 9.33 8.72 -26.01
CA GLY A 198 9.66 10.12 -26.33
C GLY A 198 11.00 10.59 -25.76
N MET A 199 11.45 10.03 -24.64
CA MET A 199 12.77 10.34 -24.06
C MET A 199 13.96 9.97 -24.96
N PHE A 200 13.76 9.06 -25.92
CA PHE A 200 14.81 8.59 -26.83
C PHE A 200 14.65 9.12 -28.26
N SER A 201 13.60 9.90 -28.54
CA SER A 201 13.22 10.29 -29.90
C SER A 201 13.94 11.53 -30.46
N GLY A 202 14.89 12.12 -29.72
CA GLY A 202 15.72 13.24 -30.19
C GLY A 202 15.11 14.61 -29.94
#